data_AF-A0A936SKT9-F1
#
_entry.id   AF-A0A936SKT9-F1
#
_cell.length_a   1.000
_cell.length_b   1.000
_cell.length_c   1.000
_cell.angle_alpha   90.00
_cell.angle_beta   90.00
_cell.angle_gamma   90.00
#
_symmetry.space_group_name_H-M   'P 1'
#
loop_
_entity.id
_entity.type
_entity.pdbx_description
1 polymer ?
#
loop_
_entity_poly.entity_id
_entity_poly.type
_entity_poly.pdbx_seq_one_letter_code
_entity_poly.pdbx_strand_id
1 'polypeptide(L)'
;MVERICPACQHGNPLNDRFCGKCGAPLERQLPARRSDAPLVVAGRQLPVTWQQFGRGVALSVAAVAAEAGLAWLRRRMEAGPTGGNALATRPAPAAGTRPAGEASTSLAKSPVSSVVTIISQRVIEVWQGEDGKQQISDRHFWRRIEE
;
A
#
# COMPACT_ATOMS: atom_id res chain seq x y z
N MET A 1 9.94 -23.22 -46.16
CA MET A 1 11.20 -22.45 -46.07
C MET A 1 11.12 -21.64 -44.78
N VAL A 2 12.07 -21.79 -43.85
CA VAL A 2 12.02 -21.06 -42.57
C VAL A 2 12.92 -19.83 -42.71
N GLU A 3 12.33 -18.65 -42.56
CA GLU A 3 13.00 -17.37 -42.73
C GLU A 3 12.93 -16.55 -41.44
N ARG A 4 13.97 -15.76 -41.20
CA ARG A 4 14.07 -14.78 -40.12
C ARG A 4 13.90 -13.37 -40.68
N ILE A 5 12.99 -12.62 -40.10
CA ILE A 5 12.71 -11.23 -40.51
C ILE A 5 13.68 -10.29 -39.78
N CYS A 6 14.37 -9.44 -40.55
CA CYS A 6 15.25 -8.43 -39.98
C CYS A 6 14.45 -7.38 -39.18
N PRO A 7 14.78 -7.10 -37.90
CA PRO A 7 14.04 -6.12 -37.11
C PRO A 7 14.26 -4.67 -37.56
N ALA A 8 15.32 -4.39 -38.33
CA ALA A 8 15.64 -3.04 -38.80
C ALA A 8 14.97 -2.70 -40.14
N CYS A 9 15.00 -3.62 -41.12
CA CYS A 9 14.53 -3.36 -42.48
C CYS A 9 13.44 -4.33 -42.99
N GLN A 10 13.01 -5.27 -42.14
CA GLN A 10 11.96 -6.27 -42.42
C GLN A 10 12.24 -7.21 -43.60
N HIS A 11 13.48 -7.30 -44.07
CA HIS A 11 13.87 -8.27 -45.09
C HIS A 11 13.85 -9.70 -44.53
N GLY A 12 13.40 -10.67 -45.32
CA GLY A 12 13.51 -12.10 -45.02
C GLY A 12 14.93 -12.58 -45.26
N ASN A 13 15.52 -13.27 -44.28
CA ASN A 13 16.86 -13.84 -44.36
C ASN A 13 16.80 -15.33 -43.96
N PRO A 14 17.68 -16.19 -44.47
CA PRO A 14 17.77 -17.57 -44.00
C PRO A 14 18.17 -17.64 -42.52
N LEU A 15 17.75 -18.69 -41.81
CA LEU A 15 18.03 -18.87 -40.37
C LEU A 15 19.52 -18.91 -40.00
N ASN A 16 20.39 -19.25 -40.96
CA ASN A 16 21.83 -19.37 -40.73
C ASN A 16 22.56 -18.02 -40.72
N ASP A 17 21.92 -16.96 -41.20
CA ASP A 17 22.54 -15.63 -41.27
C ASP A 17 22.53 -14.95 -39.90
N ARG A 18 23.69 -14.41 -39.51
CA ARG A 18 23.84 -13.61 -38.28
C ARG A 18 23.51 -12.13 -38.49
N PHE A 19 23.65 -11.66 -39.73
CA PHE A 19 23.43 -10.28 -40.15
C PHE A 19 22.48 -10.25 -41.35
N CYS A 20 21.74 -9.16 -41.51
CA CYS A 20 20.82 -9.02 -42.62
C CYS A 20 21.57 -8.81 -43.94
N GLY A 21 21.27 -9.61 -44.96
CA GLY A 21 21.85 -9.48 -46.31
C GLY A 21 21.46 -8.19 -47.04
N LYS A 22 20.41 -7.47 -46.59
CA LYS A 22 19.97 -6.20 -47.18
C LYS A 22 20.54 -4.97 -46.48
N CYS A 23 20.51 -4.92 -45.14
CA CYS A 23 20.87 -3.71 -44.39
C CYS A 23 22.04 -3.88 -43.42
N GLY A 24 22.62 -5.08 -43.31
CA GLY A 24 23.75 -5.37 -42.43
C GLY A 24 23.44 -5.42 -40.92
N ALA A 25 22.20 -5.16 -40.50
CA ALA A 25 21.84 -5.17 -39.09
C ALA A 25 21.91 -6.60 -38.50
N PRO A 26 22.34 -6.77 -37.23
CA PRO A 26 22.36 -8.08 -36.58
C PRO A 26 20.93 -8.64 -36.46
N LEU A 27 20.75 -9.89 -36.88
CA LEU A 27 19.45 -10.57 -36.80
C LEU A 27 19.21 -11.11 -35.38
N GLU A 28 20.28 -11.53 -34.70
CA GLU A 28 20.27 -11.88 -33.28
C GLU A 28 20.20 -10.59 -32.46
N ARG A 29 19.01 -10.28 -31.94
CA ARG A 29 18.89 -9.26 -30.90
C ARG A 29 19.55 -9.86 -29.66
N GLN A 30 20.80 -9.49 -29.40
CA GLN A 30 21.43 -9.77 -28.12
C GLN A 30 20.59 -9.05 -27.07
N LEU A 31 19.66 -9.77 -26.44
CA LEU A 31 19.03 -9.24 -25.23
C LEU A 31 20.19 -8.85 -24.32
N PRO A 32 20.18 -7.62 -23.75
CA PRO A 32 21.18 -7.25 -22.77
C PRO A 32 21.29 -8.40 -21.77
N ALA A 33 22.51 -8.92 -21.60
CA ALA A 33 22.77 -10.04 -20.70
C ALA A 33 21.97 -9.82 -19.42
N ARG A 34 21.14 -10.81 -19.06
CA ARG A 34 20.22 -10.77 -17.92
C ARG A 34 20.96 -10.12 -16.76
N ARG A 35 20.69 -8.84 -16.48
CA ARG A 35 21.36 -8.16 -15.38
C ARG A 35 20.97 -8.91 -14.13
N SER A 36 22.01 -9.34 -13.43
CA SER A 36 22.09 -9.68 -12.01
C SER A 36 21.52 -11.03 -11.56
N ASP A 37 22.44 -11.94 -11.23
CA ASP A 37 22.42 -12.79 -10.02
C ASP A 37 22.52 -11.94 -8.74
N ALA A 38 21.79 -10.83 -8.67
CA ALA A 38 21.64 -10.13 -7.41
C ALA A 38 20.74 -11.03 -6.55
N PRO A 39 21.19 -11.50 -5.38
CA PRO A 39 20.28 -12.16 -4.46
C PRO A 39 19.13 -11.19 -4.22
N LEU A 40 17.91 -11.66 -4.42
CA LEU A 40 16.71 -10.94 -4.02
C LEU A 40 16.78 -10.79 -2.51
N VAL A 41 17.37 -9.68 -2.04
CA VAL A 41 17.40 -9.34 -0.63
C VAL A 41 15.95 -9.05 -0.24
N VAL A 42 15.38 -9.97 0.55
CA VAL A 42 14.07 -9.80 1.16
C VAL A 42 14.11 -8.53 2.00
N ALA A 43 13.52 -7.45 1.50
CA ALA A 43 13.39 -6.14 2.13
C ALA A 43 12.43 -6.15 3.34
N GLY A 44 12.38 -7.26 4.10
CA GLY A 44 11.41 -7.49 5.18
C GLY A 44 12.03 -7.68 6.57
N ARG A 45 13.36 -7.79 6.70
CA ARG A 45 14.03 -7.98 8.01
C ARG A 45 14.65 -6.71 8.59
N GLN A 46 14.56 -5.58 7.89
CA GLN A 46 15.01 -4.27 8.37
C GLN A 46 13.79 -3.49 8.89
N LEU A 47 13.10 -4.02 9.90
CA LEU A 47 12.16 -3.20 10.66
C LEU A 47 12.97 -2.12 11.38
N PRO A 48 12.67 -0.83 11.18
CA PRO A 48 13.49 0.24 11.69
C PRO A 48 13.49 0.19 13.23
N VAL A 49 14.69 0.13 13.81
CA VAL A 49 14.98 0.25 15.25
C VAL A 49 14.38 1.50 15.91
N THR A 50 13.77 2.40 15.13
CA THR A 50 12.99 3.55 15.60
C THR A 50 11.78 3.14 16.44
N TRP A 51 11.21 1.94 16.26
CA TRP A 51 10.01 1.55 17.02
C TRP A 51 10.30 1.36 18.52
N GLN A 52 11.51 0.91 18.89
CA GLN A 52 11.92 0.84 20.30
C GLN A 52 12.08 2.23 20.92
N GLN A 53 12.53 3.21 20.15
CA GLN A 53 12.68 4.59 20.61
C GLN A 53 11.30 5.25 20.81
N PHE A 54 10.36 5.03 19.88
CA PHE A 54 8.97 5.48 20.05
C PHE A 54 8.29 4.81 21.26
N GLY A 55 8.52 3.51 21.49
CA GLY A 55 7.98 2.80 22.65
C GLY A 55 8.45 3.37 24.00
N ARG A 56 9.73 3.75 24.10
CA ARG A 56 10.29 4.36 25.33
C ARG A 56 9.68 5.74 25.63
N GLY A 57 9.49 6.57 24.61
CA GLY A 57 8.86 7.89 24.77
C GLY A 57 7.43 7.79 25.29
N VAL A 58 6.63 6.91 24.68
CA VAL A 58 5.24 6.66 25.10
C VAL A 58 5.16 6.16 26.54
N ALA A 59 6.06 5.25 26.94
CA ALA A 59 6.07 4.69 28.29
C ALA A 59 6.32 5.77 29.37
N LEU A 60 7.24 6.72 29.11
CA LEU A 60 7.54 7.81 30.03
C LEU A 60 6.36 8.78 30.19
N SER A 61 5.67 9.12 29.09
CA SER A 61 4.48 9.97 29.16
C SER A 61 3.35 9.31 29.95
N VAL A 62 3.12 8.01 29.75
CA VAL A 62 2.11 7.26 30.53
C VAL A 62 2.47 7.20 32.01
N ALA A 63 3.74 6.97 32.34
CA ALA A 63 4.20 6.95 33.74
C ALA A 63 4.00 8.30 34.44
N ALA A 64 4.27 9.41 33.76
CA ALA A 64 4.05 10.76 34.29
C ALA A 64 2.55 11.01 34.60
N VAL A 65 1.66 10.68 33.66
CA VAL A 65 0.21 10.83 33.85
C VAL A 65 -0.28 9.95 35.01
N ALA A 66 0.20 8.73 35.13
CA ALA A 66 -0.16 7.83 36.24
C ALA A 66 0.29 8.38 37.61
N ALA A 67 1.47 8.99 37.67
CA ALA A 67 1.98 9.61 38.90
C ALA A 67 1.12 10.80 39.32
N GLU A 68 0.76 11.70 38.39
CA GLU A 68 -0.10 12.85 38.67
C GLU A 68 -1.52 12.42 39.10
N ALA A 69 -2.10 11.44 38.41
CA ALA A 69 -3.40 10.88 38.78
C ALA A 69 -3.36 10.22 40.16
N GLY A 70 -2.29 9.49 40.49
CA GLY A 70 -2.09 8.87 41.79
C GLY A 70 -1.96 9.90 42.91
N LEU A 71 -1.19 10.96 42.71
CA LEU A 71 -1.07 12.09 43.64
C LEU A 71 -2.41 12.80 43.86
N ALA A 72 -3.15 13.06 42.78
CA ALA A 72 -4.47 13.67 42.86
C ALA A 72 -5.49 12.78 43.61
N TRP A 73 -5.43 11.46 43.41
CA TRP A 73 -6.28 10.51 44.13
C TRP A 73 -5.89 10.43 45.62
N LEU A 74 -4.60 10.39 45.95
CA LEU A 74 -4.12 10.39 47.34
C LEU A 74 -4.53 11.66 48.07
N ARG A 75 -4.40 12.83 47.43
CA ARG A 75 -4.88 14.11 48.01
C ARG A 75 -6.38 14.04 48.31
N ARG A 76 -7.21 13.63 47.33
CA ARG A 76 -8.65 13.47 47.55
C ARG A 76 -8.97 12.48 48.67
N ARG A 77 -8.21 11.40 48.80
CA ARG A 77 -8.42 10.40 49.86
C ARG A 77 -8.08 10.93 51.25
N MET A 78 -7.05 11.77 51.38
CA MET A 78 -6.71 12.43 52.64
C MET A 78 -7.73 13.50 53.02
N GLU A 79 -8.23 14.26 52.03
CA GLU A 79 -9.30 15.24 52.22
C GLU A 79 -10.64 14.55 52.55
N ALA A 80 -10.92 13.41 51.93
CA ALA A 80 -12.12 12.59 52.16
C ALA A 80 -11.95 11.59 53.32
N GLY A 81 -11.38 12.02 54.45
CA GLY A 81 -11.15 11.21 55.66
C GLY A 81 -12.35 10.32 56.05
N PRO A 82 -12.12 9.24 56.84
CA PRO A 82 -13.10 8.18 57.01
C PRO A 82 -14.38 8.70 57.66
N THR A 83 -15.47 8.56 56.89
CA THR A 83 -16.90 8.74 57.23
C THR A 83 -17.37 10.15 57.57
N GLY A 84 -18.27 10.68 56.74
CA GLY A 84 -19.16 11.75 57.16
C GLY A 84 -20.02 12.39 56.09
N GLY A 85 -20.99 11.65 55.52
CA GLY A 85 -22.30 12.22 55.19
C GLY A 85 -22.45 13.03 53.89
N ASN A 86 -23.29 12.48 53.00
CA ASN A 86 -24.31 13.16 52.19
C ASN A 86 -24.11 14.66 51.89
N ALA A 87 -23.86 15.00 50.62
CA ALA A 87 -24.45 16.19 50.02
C ALA A 87 -24.51 16.11 48.49
N LEU A 88 -25.68 15.69 48.02
CA LEU A 88 -26.41 16.09 46.82
C LEU A 88 -25.67 16.34 45.50
N ALA A 89 -26.00 15.46 44.57
CA ALA A 89 -26.05 15.70 43.14
C ALA A 89 -26.68 17.06 42.81
N THR A 90 -26.06 17.80 41.88
CA THR A 90 -26.77 18.78 41.06
C THR A 90 -26.30 18.63 39.61
N ARG A 91 -27.17 18.09 38.76
CA ARG A 91 -27.09 18.25 37.30
C ARG A 91 -28.52 18.31 36.77
N PRO A 92 -28.87 19.41 36.07
CA PRO A 92 -29.38 19.33 34.70
C PRO A 92 -28.80 20.52 33.86
N ALA A 93 -28.87 20.65 32.53
CA ALA A 93 -29.50 19.95 31.40
C ALA A 93 -28.86 20.49 30.08
N PRO A 94 -29.14 19.88 28.91
CA PRO A 94 -28.46 20.17 27.64
C PRO A 94 -29.12 21.31 26.84
N ALA A 95 -28.34 22.06 26.08
CA ALA A 95 -28.84 23.00 25.06
C ALA A 95 -28.53 22.46 23.66
N ALA A 96 -29.60 22.22 22.92
CA ALA A 96 -29.61 21.92 21.50
C ALA A 96 -29.19 23.14 20.67
N GLY A 97 -28.56 22.89 19.52
CA GLY A 97 -28.13 23.92 18.57
C GLY A 97 -27.90 23.36 17.17
N THR A 98 -29.00 23.11 16.47
CA THR A 98 -29.28 23.53 15.09
C THR A 98 -28.20 23.32 13.99
N ARG A 99 -28.50 22.39 13.08
CA ARG A 99 -27.95 22.30 11.70
C ARG A 99 -28.32 23.54 10.87
N PRO A 100 -27.58 23.80 9.78
CA PRO A 100 -28.29 23.89 8.51
C PRO A 100 -27.68 23.02 7.40
N ALA A 101 -28.60 22.56 6.55
CA ALA A 101 -28.36 21.96 5.25
C ALA A 101 -27.87 23.01 4.24
N GLY A 102 -27.24 22.53 3.17
CA GLY A 102 -26.86 23.35 2.03
C GLY A 102 -26.25 22.49 0.92
N GLU A 103 -27.11 21.68 0.28
CA GLU A 103 -26.86 21.15 -1.06
C GLU A 103 -26.71 22.30 -2.06
N ALA A 104 -25.72 22.20 -2.93
CA ALA A 104 -25.74 22.85 -4.23
C ALA A 104 -24.94 22.00 -5.22
N SER A 105 -25.64 21.00 -5.76
CA SER A 105 -25.34 20.32 -7.00
C SER A 105 -25.25 21.34 -8.15
N THR A 106 -24.13 21.36 -8.86
CA THR A 106 -24.03 22.02 -10.17
C THR A 106 -23.53 21.00 -11.17
N SER A 107 -24.49 20.34 -11.82
CA SER A 107 -24.28 19.49 -12.98
C SER A 107 -23.90 20.36 -14.17
N LEU A 108 -22.61 20.37 -14.54
CA LEU A 108 -22.16 20.95 -15.80
C LEU A 108 -22.04 19.83 -16.84
N ALA A 109 -22.94 19.86 -17.80
CA ALA A 109 -23.00 18.96 -18.95
C ALA A 109 -21.66 18.98 -19.72
N LYS A 110 -21.13 17.79 -20.02
CA LYS A 110 -20.00 17.62 -20.94
C LYS A 110 -20.39 16.61 -22.02
N SER A 111 -20.25 17.07 -23.27
CA SER A 111 -20.53 16.39 -24.54
C SER A 111 -19.99 14.95 -24.62
N PRO A 112 -20.59 14.09 -25.46
CA PRO A 112 -20.31 12.65 -25.46
C PRO A 112 -18.88 12.38 -25.92
N VAL A 113 -18.05 11.90 -25.00
CA VAL A 113 -16.80 11.22 -25.32
C VAL A 113 -17.20 9.90 -25.97
N SER A 114 -16.85 9.71 -27.24
CA SER A 114 -17.08 8.46 -27.95
C SER A 114 -16.33 7.32 -27.27
N SER A 115 -17.07 6.52 -26.49
CA SER A 115 -16.68 5.30 -25.75
C SER A 115 -15.38 5.40 -24.95
N VAL A 116 -15.48 5.53 -23.63
CA VAL A 116 -14.33 5.40 -22.74
C VAL A 116 -14.08 3.91 -22.49
N VAL A 117 -12.91 3.43 -22.90
CA VAL A 117 -12.49 2.05 -22.65
C VAL A 117 -11.56 2.03 -21.44
N THR A 118 -12.01 1.39 -20.36
CA THR A 118 -11.21 1.20 -19.15
C THR A 118 -10.58 -0.19 -19.19
N ILE A 119 -9.25 -0.25 -19.20
CA ILE A 119 -8.50 -1.51 -19.12
C ILE A 119 -8.02 -1.69 -17.68
N ILE A 120 -8.54 -2.71 -17.00
CA ILE A 120 -8.12 -3.09 -15.65
C ILE A 120 -7.10 -4.21 -15.76
N SER A 121 -5.89 -3.95 -15.26
CA SER A 121 -4.85 -4.96 -15.06
C SER A 121 -4.80 -5.32 -13.58
N GLN A 122 -4.99 -6.60 -13.27
CA GLN A 122 -4.86 -7.12 -11.91
C GLN A 122 -3.82 -8.22 -11.87
N ARG A 123 -2.82 -8.05 -11.02
CA ARG A 123 -1.80 -9.07 -10.73
C ARG A 123 -2.07 -9.66 -9.35
N VAL A 124 -2.21 -10.99 -9.28
CA VAL A 124 -2.43 -11.73 -8.04
C VAL A 124 -1.22 -12.63 -7.83
N ILE A 125 -0.51 -12.42 -6.71
CA ILE A 125 0.65 -13.21 -6.32
C ILE A 125 0.26 -13.99 -5.07
N GLU A 126 0.13 -15.30 -5.18
CA GLU A 126 -0.12 -16.21 -4.07
C GLU A 126 1.22 -16.79 -3.59
N VAL A 127 1.47 -16.68 -2.29
CA VAL A 127 2.69 -17.16 -1.66
C VAL A 127 2.32 -18.22 -0.62
N TRP A 128 2.71 -19.45 -0.90
CA TRP A 128 2.53 -20.59 -0.01
C TRP A 128 3.85 -20.91 0.69
N GLN A 129 3.79 -21.22 1.98
CA GLN A 129 4.92 -21.77 2.73
C GLN A 129 4.56 -23.18 3.20
N GLY A 130 5.32 -24.17 2.75
CA GLY A 130 5.21 -25.54 3.24
C GLY A 130 5.87 -25.70 4.61
N GLU A 131 5.47 -26.73 5.35
CA GLU A 131 6.09 -27.09 6.63
C GLU A 131 7.57 -27.51 6.49
N ASP A 132 7.98 -27.88 5.27
CA ASP A 132 9.37 -28.16 4.90
C ASP A 132 10.21 -26.88 4.64
N GLY A 133 9.64 -25.70 4.89
CA GLY A 133 10.27 -24.40 4.70
C GLY A 133 10.41 -24.00 3.23
N LYS A 134 9.86 -24.77 2.28
CA LYS A 134 9.85 -24.38 0.87
C LYS A 134 8.73 -23.39 0.59
N GLN A 135 9.10 -22.33 -0.11
CA GLN A 135 8.18 -21.31 -0.56
C GLN A 135 7.75 -21.60 -2.00
N GLN A 136 6.45 -21.68 -2.24
CA GLN A 136 5.89 -21.79 -3.57
C GLN A 136 5.16 -20.50 -3.92
N ILE A 137 5.55 -19.88 -5.03
CA ILE A 137 4.97 -18.63 -5.51
C ILE A 137 4.18 -18.93 -6.80
N SER A 138 2.91 -18.57 -6.80
CA SER A 138 2.02 -18.66 -7.96
C SER A 138 1.63 -17.23 -8.38
N ASP A 139 1.91 -16.86 -9.63
CA ASP A 139 1.58 -15.55 -10.20
C ASP A 139 0.48 -15.70 -11.25
N ARG A 140 -0.59 -14.91 -11.11
CA ARG A 140 -1.73 -14.89 -12.03
C ARG A 140 -2.02 -13.46 -12.45
N HIS A 141 -2.08 -13.22 -13.76
CA HIS A 141 -2.45 -11.94 -14.34
C HIS A 141 -3.85 -12.01 -14.94
N PHE A 142 -4.68 -11.02 -14.62
CA PHE A 142 -6.01 -10.84 -15.17
C PHE A 142 -6.09 -9.49 -15.88
N TRP A 143 -6.68 -9.53 -17.08
CA TRP A 143 -6.94 -8.34 -17.86
C TRP A 143 -8.43 -8.29 -18.14
N ARG A 144 -9.08 -7.18 -17.80
CA ARG A 144 -10.50 -6.96 -18.09
C ARG A 144 -10.65 -5.63 -18.79
N ARG A 145 -11.34 -5.64 -19.92
CA ARG A 145 -11.78 -4.45 -20.64
C ARG A 145 -13.20 -4.15 -20.20
N ILE A 146 -13.46 -2.92 -19.78
CA ILE A 146 -14.79 -2.40 -19.50
C ILE A 146 -15.03 -1.29 -20.52
N GLU A 147 -16.13 -1.38 -21.24
CA GLU A 147 -16.60 -0.34 -22.16
C GLU A 147 -17.72 0.41 -21.43
N GLU A 148 -17.55 1.71 -21.22
CA GLU A 148 -18.59 2.62 -20.69
C GLU A 148 -19.27 3.40 -21.82
#